data_AF-A0A4Q4D5X6-F1
#
_entry.id   AF-A0A4Q4D5X6-F1
#
_cell.length_a   1.000
_cell.length_b   1.000
_cell.length_c   1.000
_cell.angle_alpha   90.00
_cell.angle_beta   90.00
_cell.angle_gamma   90.00
#
_symmetry.space_group_name_H-M   'P 1'
#
loop_
_entity.id
_entity.type
_entity.pdbx_description
1 polymer ?
#
loop_
_entity_poly.entity_id
_entity_poly.type
_entity_poly.pdbx_seq_one_letter_code
_entity_poly.pdbx_strand_id
1 'polypeptide(L)' 'MFWFRESLPGVEIAFTDRTGGSSEGPYDSLNLGSAGGDDRSNVVANHASIARELG' A
#
# COMPACT_ATOMS: atom_id res chain seq x y z
N MET A 1 5.44 -3.19 -2.26
CA MET A 1 5.15 -1.75 -2.35
C MET A 1 4.62 -1.44 -3.73
N PHE A 2 5.42 -1.60 -4.80
CA PHE A 2 4.93 -1.57 -6.18
C PHE A 2 5.56 -2.70 -6.99
N TRP A 3 4.71 -3.56 -7.54
CA TRP A 3 5.11 -4.54 -8.55
C TRP A 3 5.21 -3.90 -9.93
N PHE A 4 4.37 -2.91 -10.19
CA PHE A 4 4.35 -2.13 -11.42
C PHE A 4 4.09 -0.67 -11.08
N ARG A 5 4.78 0.22 -11.80
CA ARG A 5 4.53 1.66 -11.78
C ARG A 5 4.85 2.24 -13.15
N GLU A 6 4.03 3.17 -13.60
CA GLU A 6 4.22 3.94 -14.82
C GLU A 6 3.76 5.39 -14.59
N SER A 7 4.57 6.32 -15.09
CA SER A 7 4.28 7.75 -15.09
C SER A 7 3.90 8.20 -16.49
N LEU A 8 2.70 8.73 -16.65
CA LEU A 8 2.19 9.35 -17.86
C LEU A 8 2.07 10.86 -17.66
N PRO A 9 1.94 11.68 -18.72
CA PRO A 9 1.68 13.11 -18.57
C PRO A 9 0.44 13.38 -17.71
N GLY A 10 0.65 13.82 -16.46
CA GLY A 10 -0.39 14.15 -15.49
C GLY A 10 -1.08 12.98 -14.78
N VAL A 11 -0.59 11.74 -14.93
CA VAL A 11 -1.19 10.54 -14.32
C VAL A 11 -0.12 9.58 -13.84
N GLU A 12 -0.24 9.11 -12.60
CA GLU A 12 0.53 7.97 -12.06
C GLU A 12 -0.34 6.72 -12.03
N ILE A 13 0.17 5.61 -12.55
CA ILE A 13 -0.49 4.30 -12.52
C ILE A 13 0.43 3.34 -11.78
N ALA A 14 -0.08 2.63 -10.78
CA ALA A 14 0.71 1.66 -10.04
C ALA A 14 -0.13 0.46 -9.58
N PHE A 15 0.51 -0.71 -9.52
CA PHE A 15 -0.01 -1.91 -8.86
C PHE A 15 0.89 -2.27 -7.69
N THR A 16 0.33 -2.35 -6.49
CA THR A 16 1.07 -2.71 -5.28
C THR A 16 1.27 -4.22 -5.16
N ASP A 17 2.46 -4.65 -4.74
CA ASP A 17 2.65 -5.99 -4.14
C ASP A 17 2.53 -5.95 -2.60
N ARG A 18 2.79 -7.08 -1.93
CA ARG A 18 2.63 -7.26 -0.48
C ARG A 18 3.77 -6.72 0.40
N THR A 19 4.87 -6.22 -0.15
CA THR A 19 6.07 -5.78 0.58
C THR A 19 6.02 -4.30 1.02
N GLY A 20 6.82 -3.92 2.02
CA GLY A 20 7.05 -2.52 2.39
C GLY A 20 5.91 -1.84 3.16
N GLY A 21 5.02 -2.62 3.76
CA GLY A 21 4.02 -2.09 4.69
C GLY A 21 4.35 -2.40 6.15
N SER A 22 3.41 -2.05 7.03
CA SER A 22 3.52 -2.12 8.50
C SER A 22 2.64 -3.19 9.15
N SER A 23 1.76 -3.83 8.36
CA SER A 23 0.92 -4.93 8.85
C SER A 23 1.78 -6.18 9.12
N GLU A 24 1.31 -7.05 10.01
CA GLU A 24 2.05 -8.25 10.41
C GLU A 24 1.20 -9.54 10.27
N GLY A 25 1.84 -10.69 10.45
CA GLY A 25 1.18 -11.99 10.46
C GLY A 25 0.47 -12.31 9.13
N PRO A 26 -0.82 -12.71 9.15
CA PRO A 26 -1.54 -13.01 7.90
C PRO A 26 -1.75 -11.78 7.01
N TYR A 27 -1.56 -10.57 7.55
CA TYR A 27 -1.66 -9.31 6.82
C TYR A 27 -0.29 -8.74 6.44
N ASP A 28 0.80 -9.47 6.67
CA ASP A 28 2.14 -9.02 6.30
C ASP A 28 2.26 -8.72 4.78
N SER A 29 2.83 -7.60 4.33
CA SER A 29 3.24 -6.40 5.08
C SER A 29 2.40 -5.17 4.71
N LEU A 30 1.98 -5.06 3.44
CA LEU A 30 1.24 -3.93 2.88
C LEU A 30 -0.22 -4.29 2.63
N ASN A 31 -1.01 -4.42 3.71
CA ASN A 31 -2.45 -4.59 3.60
C ASN A 31 -3.17 -3.25 3.43
N LEU A 32 -3.99 -3.16 2.37
CA LEU A 32 -4.80 -1.99 2.05
C LEU A 32 -6.30 -2.24 2.27
N GLY A 33 -6.68 -3.49 2.56
CA GLY A 33 -8.07 -3.90 2.78
C GLY A 33 -8.48 -3.72 4.24
N SER A 34 -9.55 -2.96 4.47
CA SER A 34 -10.08 -2.64 5.81
C SER A 34 -11.09 -3.66 6.36
N ALA A 35 -11.57 -4.60 5.54
CA ALA A 35 -12.56 -5.60 5.95
C ALA A 35 -11.94 -6.87 6.56
N GLY A 36 -10.62 -7.03 6.50
CA GLY A 36 -9.93 -8.32 6.70
C GLY A 36 -9.61 -8.71 8.14
N GLY A 37 -9.82 -7.84 9.13
CA GLY A 37 -9.46 -8.08 10.54
C GLY A 37 -8.08 -7.56 10.97
N ASP A 38 -7.36 -6.89 10.07
CA ASP A 38 -6.10 -6.20 10.38
C ASP A 38 -6.31 -4.98 11.30
N ASP A 39 -5.25 -4.54 11.95
CA ASP A 39 -5.26 -3.30 12.72
C ASP A 39 -5.51 -2.12 11.78
N ARG A 40 -6.52 -1.31 12.10
CA ARG A 40 -6.89 -0.12 11.32
C ARG A 40 -5.73 0.86 11.18
N SER A 41 -4.89 0.99 12.20
CA SER A 41 -3.72 1.88 12.18
C SER A 41 -2.67 1.43 11.15
N ASN A 42 -2.43 0.12 11.01
CA ASN A 42 -1.55 -0.43 9.99
C ASN A 42 -2.10 -0.17 8.58
N VAL A 43 -3.40 -0.39 8.37
CA VAL A 43 -4.04 -0.10 7.07
C VAL A 43 -3.92 1.39 6.72
N VAL A 44 -4.17 2.29 7.69
CA VAL A 44 -4.00 3.74 7.48
C VAL A 44 -2.53 4.09 7.17
N ALA A 45 -1.57 3.53 7.90
CA ALA A 45 -0.15 3.75 7.66
C ALA A 45 0.28 3.25 6.27
N ASN A 46 -0.25 2.11 5.81
CA ASN A 46 0.03 1.56 4.48
C ASN A 46 -0.55 2.42 3.36
N HIS A 47 -1.75 2.99 3.55
CA HIS A 47 -2.29 3.99 2.60
C HIS A 47 -1.44 5.26 2.57
N ALA A 48 -1.02 5.76 3.74
CA ALA A 48 -0.18 6.94 3.84
C ALA A 48 1.21 6.76 3.22
N SER A 49 1.80 5.57 3.33
CA SER A 49 3.09 5.27 2.68
C SER A 49 2.97 5.27 1.17
N ILE A 50 1.93 4.66 0.59
CA ILE A 50 1.69 4.68 -0.86
C ILE A 50 1.48 6.12 -1.36
N ALA A 51 0.66 6.91 -0.66
CA ALA A 51 0.44 8.30 -1.02
C ALA A 51 1.75 9.10 -1.06
N ARG A 52 2.62 8.92 -0.06
CA ARG A 52 3.95 9.56 -0.03
C ARG A 52 4.84 9.16 -1.21
N GLU A 53 4.76 7.92 -1.67
CA GLU A 53 5.59 7.44 -2.79
C GLU A 53 5.08 7.89 -4.17
N LEU A 54 3.78 8.15 -4.30
CA LEU A 54 3.16 8.60 -5.55
C LEU A 54 3.19 10.13 -5.72
N GLY A 55 3.37 10.89 -4.63
CA GLY A 55 3.39 12.36 -4.63
C GLY A 55 2.02 12.97 -4.40
#